data_AF-A0A419YHV6-F1
#
_entry.id   AF-A0A419YHV6-F1
#
_cell.length_a   1.000
_cell.length_b   1.000
_cell.length_c   1.000
_cell.angle_alpha   90.00
_cell.angle_beta   90.00
_cell.angle_gamma   90.00
#
_symmetry.space_group_name_H-M   'P 1'
#
loop_
_entity.id
_entity.type
_entity.pdbx_description
1 polymer ?
#
loop_
_entity_poly.entity_id
_entity_poly.type
_entity_poly.pdbx_seq_one_letter_code
_entity_poly.pdbx_strand_id
1 'polypeptide(L)' 'MTPIQVLHGQPTPEELATVLAVVQSRAATRAAAAAEASGPASAWTARSLRRLPAPGPHAWRTSLWPR' A
#
# COMPACT_ATOMS: atom_id res chain seq x y z
N MET A 1 5.00 -5.62 14.38
CA MET A 1 5.32 -5.83 12.96
C MET A 1 4.68 -7.14 12.55
N THR A 2 3.84 -7.16 11.52
CA THR A 2 3.29 -8.41 11.01
C THR A 2 4.42 -9.26 10.41
N PRO A 3 4.52 -10.56 10.74
CA PRO A 3 5.56 -11.43 10.18
C PRO A 3 5.42 -11.55 8.66
N ILE A 4 6.54 -11.52 7.94
CA ILE A 4 6.57 -11.77 6.48
C ILE A 4 6.50 -13.28 6.26
N GLN A 5 5.59 -13.74 5.40
CA GLN A 5 5.39 -15.15 5.09
C GLN A 5 5.46 -15.40 3.59
N VAL A 6 6.08 -16.52 3.19
CA VAL A 6 6.04 -17.03 1.83
C VAL A 6 4.79 -17.89 1.68
N LEU A 7 3.85 -17.45 0.84
CA LEU A 7 2.59 -18.18 0.63
C LEU A 7 2.74 -19.30 -0.41
N HIS A 8 3.60 -19.11 -1.41
CA HIS A 8 3.79 -20.03 -2.52
C HIS A 8 5.27 -20.07 -2.97
N GLY A 9 5.71 -21.23 -3.49
CA GLY A 9 7.07 -21.46 -3.96
C GLY A 9 8.04 -21.94 -2.86
N GLN A 10 9.25 -22.31 -3.27
CA GLN A 10 10.35 -22.71 -2.39
C GLN A 10 11.58 -21.86 -2.72
N PRO A 11 11.59 -20.56 -2.34
CA PRO A 11 12.74 -19.70 -2.57
C PRO A 11 13.94 -20.19 -1.76
N THR A 12 15.15 -19.97 -2.29
CA THR A 12 16.34 -20.30 -1.51
C THR A 12 16.52 -19.29 -0.35
N PRO A 13 17.25 -19.67 0.71
CA PRO A 13 17.55 -18.74 1.81
C PRO A 13 18.20 -17.43 1.34
N GLU A 14 19.03 -17.49 0.30
CA GLU A 14 19.74 -16.34 -0.27
C GLU A 14 18.78 -15.38 -1.00
N GLU A 15 17.81 -15.93 -1.74
CA GLU A 15 16.77 -15.13 -2.38
C GLU A 15 15.88 -14.44 -1.33
N LEU A 16 15.50 -15.15 -0.27
CA LEU A 16 14.76 -14.56 0.85
C LEU A 16 15.55 -13.44 1.53
N ALA A 17 16.84 -13.64 1.79
CA ALA A 17 17.70 -12.62 2.37
C ALA A 17 17.76 -11.37 1.48
N THR A 18 17.84 -11.55 0.16
CA THR A 18 17.86 -10.47 -0.82
C THR A 18 16.55 -9.67 -0.80
N VAL A 19 15.40 -10.36 -0.82
CA VAL A 19 14.09 -9.72 -0.76
C VAL A 19 13.92 -8.95 0.55
N LEU A 20 14.31 -9.55 1.68
CA LEU A 20 14.23 -8.90 2.98
C LEU A 20 15.09 -7.64 3.04
N ALA A 21 16.32 -7.67 2.49
CA ALA A 21 17.19 -6.50 2.44
C ALA A 21 16.56 -5.35 1.63
N VAL A 22 15.97 -5.64 0.47
CA VAL A 22 15.29 -4.62 -0.35
C VAL A 22 14.05 -4.05 0.35
N VAL A 23 13.24 -4.90 0.98
CA VAL A 23 12.05 -4.47 1.74
C VAL A 23 12.45 -3.56 2.89
N GLN A 24 13.47 -3.94 3.66
CA GLN A 24 13.98 -3.13 4.77
C GLN A 24 14.59 -1.81 4.30
N SER A 25 15.37 -1.82 3.21
CA SER A 25 15.91 -0.60 2.59
C SER A 25 14.80 0.38 2.21
N ARG A 26 13.76 -0.10 1.51
CA ARG A 26 12.60 0.74 1.13
C ARG A 26 11.83 1.26 2.33
N ALA A 27 11.68 0.44 3.39
CA ALA A 27 11.04 0.87 4.62
C ALA A 27 11.85 1.99 5.31
N ALA A 28 13.17 1.85 5.38
CA ALA A 28 14.07 2.87 5.92
C ALA A 28 14.01 4.18 5.11
N THR A 29 14.04 4.10 3.78
CA THR A 29 13.89 5.30 2.92
C THR A 29 12.55 5.99 3.14
N ARG A 30 11.45 5.24 3.27
CA ARG A 30 10.13 5.82 3.59
C ARG A 30 10.10 6.46 4.97
N ALA A 31 10.70 5.84 5.97
CA ALA A 31 10.78 6.39 7.32
C ALA A 31 11.59 7.70 7.35
N ALA A 32 12.73 7.73 6.66
CA ALA A 32 13.54 8.94 6.51
C ALA A 32 12.76 10.05 5.77
N ALA A 33 12.09 9.71 4.65
CA ALA A 33 11.25 10.66 3.93
C ALA A 33 10.09 11.19 4.79
N ALA A 34 9.48 10.35 5.63
CA ALA A 34 8.43 10.77 6.56
C ALA A 34 8.95 11.71 7.66
N ALA A 35 10.18 11.51 8.14
CA ALA A 35 10.82 12.41 9.09
C ALA A 35 11.07 13.80 8.48
N GLU A 36 11.50 13.85 7.21
CA GLU A 36 11.70 15.10 6.45
C GLU A 36 10.39 15.76 6.00
N ALA A 37 9.29 15.01 5.92
CA ALA A 37 7.99 15.49 5.46
C ALA A 37 7.22 16.35 6.49
N SER A 38 7.91 16.94 7.48
CA SER A 38 7.34 17.88 8.45
C SER A 38 6.89 19.22 7.82
N GLY A 39 7.05 19.38 6.50
CA GLY A 39 6.53 20.51 5.74
C GLY A 39 5.00 20.50 5.60
N PRO A 40 4.39 21.66 5.25
CA PRO A 40 2.94 21.76 5.08
C PRO A 40 2.45 20.77 4.01
N ALA A 41 1.34 20.10 4.29
CA ALA A 41 0.72 19.20 3.32
C ALA A 41 0.42 19.94 2.01
N SER A 42 0.98 19.46 0.91
CA SER A 42 0.64 19.93 -0.44
C SER A 42 -0.87 19.81 -0.68
N ALA A 43 -1.43 20.63 -1.57
CA ALA A 43 -2.84 20.51 -1.97
C ALA A 43 -3.20 19.09 -2.50
N TRP A 44 -2.21 18.33 -2.97
CA TRP A 44 -2.37 16.94 -3.40
C TRP A 44 -2.42 15.94 -2.24
N THR A 45 -1.64 16.16 -1.19
CA THR A 45 -1.58 15.29 0.01
C THR A 45 -2.60 15.66 1.08
N ALA A 46 -3.09 16.90 1.10
CA ALA A 46 -4.12 17.38 2.01
C ALA A 46 -5.55 16.96 1.63
N ARG A 47 -5.72 16.28 0.48
CA ARG A 47 -7.03 15.83 0.01
C ARG A 47 -7.53 14.69 0.89
N SER A 48 -8.30 15.03 1.93
CA SER A 48 -9.15 14.07 2.62
C SER A 48 -10.20 13.58 1.63
N LEU A 49 -10.09 12.30 1.24
CA LEU A 49 -11.13 11.68 0.41
C LEU A 49 -12.41 11.67 1.24
N ARG A 50 -13.44 12.39 0.78
CA ARG A 50 -14.79 12.25 1.36
C ARG A 50 -15.14 10.78 1.37
N ARG A 51 -15.61 10.27 2.52
CA ARG A 51 -16.01 8.88 2.65
C ARG A 51 -17.07 8.58 1.60
N LEU A 52 -16.73 7.77 0.61
CA LEU A 52 -17.68 7.33 -0.40
C LEU A 52 -18.66 6.37 0.28
N PRO A 53 -19.97 6.43 -0.04
CA PRO A 53 -20.91 5.44 0.43
C PRO A 53 -20.45 4.05 -0.05
N ALA A 54 -20.60 3.05 0.80
CA ALA A 54 -20.28 1.68 0.40
C ALA A 54 -21.18 1.27 -0.77
N PRO A 55 -20.63 0.62 -1.81
CA PRO A 55 -21.45 0.09 -2.88
C PRO A 55 -22.50 -0.87 -2.30
N GLY A 56 -23.76 -0.66 -2.66
CA GLY A 56 -24.84 -1.56 -2.27
C GLY A 56 -24.69 -2.96 -2.88
N PRO A 57 -25.49 -3.94 -2.41
CA PRO A 57 -25.54 -5.25 -3.03
C PRO A 57 -25.73 -5.10 -4.55
N HIS A 58 -24.87 -5.75 -5.33
CA HIS A 58 -24.90 -5.75 -6.79
C HIS A 58 -24.47 -4.48 -7.52
N ALA A 59 -24.00 -3.44 -6.81
CA ALA A 59 -23.57 -2.18 -7.44
C ALA A 59 -22.50 -2.37 -8.53
N TRP A 60 -21.60 -3.34 -8.37
CA TRP A 60 -20.62 -3.67 -9.41
C TRP A 60 -21.24 -4.36 -10.63
N ARG A 61 -22.24 -5.21 -10.42
CA ARG A 61 -22.89 -5.99 -11.48
C ARG A 61 -23.77 -5.10 -12.37
N THR A 62 -24.38 -4.07 -11.80
CA THR A 62 -25.27 -3.15 -12.52
C THR A 62 -24.55 -1.89 -13.00
N SER A 63 -23.23 -1.78 -12.81
CA SER A 63 -22.44 -0.61 -13.20
C SER A 63 -22.43 -0.32 -14.71
N LEU A 64 -22.69 -1.36 -15.52
CA LEU A 64 -22.73 -1.32 -16.99
C LEU A 64 -24.15 -1.11 -17.55
N TRP A 65 -25.19 -1.09 -16.71
CA TRP A 65 -26.56 -1.00 -17.22
C TRP A 65 -26.84 0.41 -17.75
N PRO A 66 -27.47 0.55 -18.93
CA PRO A 66 -27.94 1.85 -19.40
C PRO A 66 -29.00 2.39 -18.43
N ARG A 67 -28.97 3.70 -18.18
CA ARG A 67 -29.95 4.40 -17.36
C ARG A 67 -31.21 4.73 -18.14
#